data_AF-A0A7D9JT71-F1
#
_entry.id   AF-A0A7D9JT71-F1
#
_cell.length_a   1.000
_cell.length_b   1.000
_cell.length_c   1.000
_cell.angle_alpha   90.00
_cell.angle_beta   90.00
_cell.angle_gamma   90.00
#
_symmetry.space_group_name_H-M   'P 1'
#
loop_
_entity.id
_entity.type
_entity.pdbx_description
1 polymer ?
#
loop_
_entity_poly.entity_id
_entity_poly.type
_entity_poly.pdbx_seq_one_letter_code
_entity_poly.pdbx_strand_id
1 'polypeptide(L)'
;MNNTYPELNNTENYCRDPQNSRQQPWWFTTDRNKRWEYCDIPKCIPVDGSYGNWSLNGTCSLTCGEGFETWSRGCNNPKPKYGGRNCSHLGEPVEYGPCTKNVCIGKHTISLPLTFE
;
A
#
# COMPACT_ATOMS: atom_id res chain seq x y z
N MET A 1 40.69 -8.42 -23.53
CA MET A 1 39.93 -7.76 -22.44
C MET A 1 38.80 -6.98 -23.08
N ASN A 2 37.57 -7.15 -22.61
CA ASN A 2 36.40 -6.51 -23.21
C ASN A 2 36.36 -5.04 -22.78
N ASN A 3 36.88 -4.14 -23.63
CA ASN A 3 37.00 -2.72 -23.33
C ASN A 3 35.66 -1.96 -23.36
N THR A 4 34.57 -2.64 -23.71
CA THR A 4 33.24 -2.03 -23.85
C THR A 4 32.47 -1.99 -22.53
N TYR A 5 32.78 -2.88 -21.58
CA TYR A 5 32.10 -3.02 -20.28
C TYR A 5 33.09 -3.54 -19.21
N PRO A 6 33.97 -2.67 -18.67
CA PRO A 6 35.04 -3.07 -17.74
C PRO A 6 34.54 -3.65 -16.41
N GLU A 7 33.29 -3.40 -16.02
CA GLU A 7 32.62 -3.96 -14.84
C GLU A 7 32.37 -5.48 -14.94
N LEU A 8 32.51 -6.06 -16.12
CA LEU A 8 32.25 -7.49 -16.37
C LEU A 8 33.46 -8.38 -16.07
N ASN A 9 34.64 -7.82 -15.81
CA ASN A 9 35.88 -8.58 -15.61
C ASN A 9 35.95 -9.33 -14.27
N ASN A 10 34.91 -9.25 -13.42
CA ASN A 10 34.83 -9.99 -12.16
C ASN A 10 33.40 -10.33 -11.72
N THR A 11 32.47 -10.45 -12.68
CA THR A 11 31.08 -10.86 -12.36
C THR A 11 30.97 -12.39 -12.41
N GLU A 12 30.43 -13.00 -11.35
CA GLU A 12 29.93 -14.38 -11.39
C GLU A 12 28.85 -14.52 -12.49
N ASN A 13 28.34 -15.73 -12.71
CA ASN A 13 27.33 -16.03 -13.75
C ASN A 13 25.92 -15.46 -13.42
N TYR A 14 25.84 -14.16 -13.09
CA TYR A 14 24.58 -13.47 -12.83
C TYR A 14 23.81 -13.18 -14.12
N CYS A 15 22.48 -13.10 -13.96
CA CYS A 15 21.56 -12.70 -15.02
C CYS A 15 21.86 -11.30 -15.51
N ARG A 16 21.92 -11.15 -16.84
CA ARG A 16 22.21 -9.91 -17.55
C ARG A 16 20.92 -9.39 -18.20
N ASP A 17 20.68 -8.10 -18.04
CA ASP A 17 19.60 -7.37 -18.69
C ASP A 17 20.13 -6.05 -19.31
N PRO A 18 20.87 -6.14 -20.43
CA PRO A 18 21.35 -4.94 -21.11
C PRO A 18 20.19 -4.12 -21.67
N GLN A 19 20.30 -2.79 -21.55
CA GLN A 19 19.24 -1.79 -21.73
C GLN A 19 18.28 -2.11 -22.89
N ASN A 20 17.00 -2.29 -22.55
CA ASN A 20 15.85 -2.55 -23.43
C ASN A 20 15.76 -3.93 -24.11
N SER A 21 16.23 -4.98 -23.43
CA SER A 21 15.91 -6.34 -23.84
C SER A 21 14.43 -6.66 -23.57
N ARG A 22 13.55 -6.44 -24.57
CA ARG A 22 12.09 -6.70 -24.49
C ARG A 22 11.69 -8.18 -24.24
N GLN A 23 12.66 -9.06 -23.99
CA GLN A 23 12.46 -10.50 -23.98
C GLN A 23 12.55 -11.07 -22.56
N GLN A 24 13.73 -11.14 -21.94
CA GLN A 24 13.94 -11.62 -20.56
C GLN A 24 15.44 -11.50 -20.20
N PRO A 25 15.81 -11.41 -18.90
CA PRO A 25 17.21 -11.54 -18.49
C PRO A 25 17.79 -12.93 -18.78
N TRP A 26 19.09 -12.99 -19.07
CA TRP A 26 19.78 -14.21 -19.53
C TRP A 26 21.17 -14.37 -18.88
N TRP A 27 21.73 -15.58 -18.91
CA TRP A 27 23.07 -15.89 -18.37
C TRP A 27 23.88 -16.74 -19.35
N PHE A 28 25.21 -16.76 -19.21
CA PHE A 28 26.10 -17.62 -20.01
C PHE A 28 26.16 -19.01 -19.40
N THR A 29 25.96 -20.05 -20.21
CA THR A 29 26.07 -21.44 -19.73
C THR A 29 27.51 -21.94 -19.78
N THR A 30 27.79 -23.05 -19.09
CA THR A 30 29.07 -23.76 -19.17
C THR A 30 29.11 -24.81 -20.30
N ASP A 31 27.99 -25.04 -21.00
CA ASP A 31 27.91 -25.95 -22.14
C ASP A 31 28.54 -25.33 -23.39
N ARG A 32 29.43 -26.08 -24.05
CA ARG A 32 30.12 -25.65 -25.28
C ARG A 32 29.18 -25.50 -26.47
N ASN A 33 28.03 -26.17 -26.45
CA ASN A 33 27.03 -26.12 -27.51
C ASN A 33 25.94 -25.08 -27.26
N LYS A 34 25.89 -24.47 -26.06
CA LYS A 34 24.85 -23.52 -25.68
C LYS A 34 25.45 -22.28 -25.04
N ARG A 35 25.62 -21.22 -25.85
CA ARG A 35 26.28 -19.99 -25.40
C ARG A 35 25.53 -19.29 -24.27
N TRP A 36 24.20 -19.28 -24.27
CA TRP A 36 23.40 -18.58 -23.27
C TRP A 36 22.05 -19.28 -23.02
N GLU A 37 21.45 -18.99 -21.87
CA GLU A 37 20.12 -19.41 -21.46
C GLU A 37 19.36 -18.27 -20.79
N TYR A 38 18.03 -18.32 -20.83
CA TYR A 38 17.22 -17.40 -20.03
C TYR A 38 17.34 -17.71 -18.55
N CYS A 39 17.21 -16.67 -17.75
CA CYS A 39 17.15 -16.83 -16.31
C CYS A 39 15.75 -17.24 -15.87
N ASP A 40 15.71 -18.26 -15.01
CA ASP A 40 14.51 -18.65 -14.28
C ASP A 40 14.26 -17.66 -13.13
N ILE A 41 13.73 -16.49 -13.48
CA ILE A 41 13.36 -15.47 -12.51
C ILE A 41 11.97 -15.79 -11.99
N PRO A 42 11.82 -16.08 -10.68
CA PRO A 42 10.51 -16.34 -10.12
C PRO A 42 9.62 -15.11 -10.29
N LYS A 43 8.43 -15.31 -10.84
CA LYS A 43 7.44 -14.26 -10.96
C LYS A 43 6.89 -13.94 -9.57
N CYS A 44 6.82 -12.66 -9.24
CA CYS A 44 6.13 -12.24 -8.03
C CYS A 44 4.63 -12.49 -8.18
N ILE A 45 4.05 -13.27 -7.26
CA ILE A 45 2.62 -13.58 -7.26
C ILE A 45 1.85 -12.36 -6.73
N PRO A 46 0.82 -11.86 -7.45
CA PRO A 46 -0.02 -10.77 -6.95
C PRO A 46 -0.61 -11.12 -5.58
N VAL A 47 -0.54 -10.17 -4.64
CA VAL A 47 -1.20 -10.28 -3.34
C VAL A 47 -2.25 -9.20 -3.29
N ASP A 48 -3.52 -9.60 -3.33
CA ASP A 48 -4.64 -8.68 -3.16
C ASP A 48 -4.65 -8.10 -1.74
N GLY A 49 -4.99 -6.82 -1.62
CA GLY A 49 -5.13 -6.17 -0.34
C GLY A 49 -6.35 -6.65 0.42
N SER A 50 -6.27 -6.59 1.74
CA SER A 50 -7.46 -6.72 2.58
C SER A 50 -7.41 -5.72 3.72
N TYR A 51 -8.60 -5.36 4.19
CA TYR A 51 -8.73 -4.46 5.31
C TYR A 51 -8.23 -5.11 6.60
N GLY A 52 -7.50 -4.35 7.40
CA GLY A 52 -7.26 -4.66 8.80
C GLY A 52 -8.52 -4.45 9.64
N ASN A 53 -8.35 -4.60 10.95
CA ASN A 53 -9.43 -4.33 11.89
C ASN A 53 -9.86 -2.86 11.85
N TRP A 54 -11.15 -2.65 12.13
CA TRP A 54 -11.67 -1.32 12.41
C TRP A 54 -11.00 -0.75 13.65
N SER A 55 -10.73 0.55 13.60
CA SER A 55 -10.12 1.31 14.68
C SER A 55 -10.85 2.63 14.85
N LEU A 56 -11.02 3.06 16.10
CA LEU A 56 -11.68 4.32 16.39
C LEU A 56 -10.77 5.48 16.00
N ASN A 57 -11.23 6.30 15.08
CA ASN A 57 -10.52 7.46 14.55
C ASN A 57 -10.89 8.72 15.34
N GLY A 58 -10.38 8.83 16.57
CA GLY A 58 -10.60 9.96 17.46
C GLY A 58 -11.58 9.66 18.60
N THR A 59 -12.29 10.68 19.06
CA THR A 59 -13.31 10.56 20.12
C THR A 59 -14.69 10.86 19.56
N CYS A 60 -15.73 10.59 20.35
CA CYS A 60 -17.09 11.06 20.09
C CYS A 60 -17.08 12.55 19.72
N SER A 61 -17.84 12.94 18.70
CA SER A 61 -17.89 14.30 18.18
C SER A 61 -18.33 15.33 19.22
N LEU A 62 -19.07 14.88 20.23
CA LEU A 62 -19.45 15.67 21.41
C LEU A 62 -18.79 15.12 22.67
N THR A 63 -18.56 16.03 23.63
CA THR A 63 -18.05 15.70 24.96
C THR A 63 -19.16 15.34 25.96
N CYS A 64 -20.41 15.69 25.63
CA CYS A 64 -21.62 15.41 26.40
C CYS A 64 -22.80 15.16 25.45
N GLY A 65 -23.83 14.45 25.90
CA GLY A 65 -25.01 14.15 25.08
C GLY A 65 -24.75 13.13 23.97
N GLU A 66 -25.57 13.19 22.93
CA GLU A 66 -25.52 12.28 21.78
C GLU A 66 -24.63 12.85 20.67
N GLY A 67 -23.58 12.13 20.31
CA GLY A 67 -22.70 12.45 19.21
C GLY A 67 -22.53 11.28 18.26
N PHE A 68 -21.51 11.37 17.41
CA PHE A 68 -21.09 10.30 16.53
C PHE A 68 -19.59 10.07 16.66
N GLU A 69 -19.16 8.84 16.48
CA GLU A 69 -17.78 8.43 16.42
C GLU A 69 -17.46 7.90 15.03
N THR A 70 -16.20 8.04 14.62
CA THR A 70 -15.74 7.63 13.29
C THR A 70 -14.83 6.42 13.46
N TRP A 71 -15.12 5.34 12.75
CA TRP A 71 -14.28 4.16 12.67
C TRP A 71 -13.55 4.16 11.33
N SER A 72 -12.28 3.78 11.32
CA SER A 72 -11.48 3.65 10.11
C SER A 72 -10.73 2.34 10.08
N ARG A 73 -10.51 1.81 8.88
CA ARG A 73 -9.73 0.59 8.64
C ARG A 73 -8.72 0.81 7.53
N GLY A 74 -7.50 0.29 7.75
CA GLY A 74 -6.41 0.38 6.78
C GLY A 74 -6.43 -0.79 5.80
N CYS A 75 -6.07 -0.55 4.53
CA CYS A 75 -5.83 -1.62 3.54
C CYS A 75 -4.41 -2.19 3.71
N ASN A 76 -4.19 -2.90 4.83
CA ASN A 76 -2.86 -3.30 5.27
C ASN A 76 -2.78 -4.75 5.77
N ASN A 77 -3.86 -5.54 5.72
CA ASN A 77 -3.87 -6.90 6.27
C ASN A 77 -4.44 -7.96 5.29
N PRO A 78 -3.72 -8.32 4.21
CA PRO A 78 -2.39 -7.82 3.84
C PRO A 78 -2.45 -6.52 3.03
N LYS A 79 -1.30 -5.83 2.91
CA LYS A 79 -1.15 -4.73 1.95
C LYS A 79 -1.05 -5.30 0.53
N PRO A 80 -1.69 -4.68 -0.49
CA PRO A 80 -1.51 -5.09 -1.88
C PRO A 80 -0.05 -5.13 -2.29
N LYS A 81 0.37 -6.19 -2.99
CA LYS A 81 1.73 -6.33 -3.54
C LYS A 81 1.71 -6.87 -4.96
N TYR A 82 2.75 -6.56 -5.70
CA TYR A 82 3.03 -7.14 -7.02
C TYR A 82 1.87 -7.03 -8.02
N GLY A 83 1.18 -5.88 -8.01
CA GLY A 83 0.02 -5.63 -8.88
C GLY A 83 -1.30 -6.24 -8.40
N GLY A 84 -1.38 -6.74 -7.16
CA GLY A 84 -2.64 -7.16 -6.56
C GLY A 84 -3.63 -6.01 -6.37
N ARG A 85 -4.91 -6.34 -6.24
CA ARG A 85 -6.02 -5.38 -6.12
C ARG A 85 -5.95 -4.59 -4.82
N ASN A 86 -6.41 -3.34 -4.85
CA ASN A 86 -6.61 -2.53 -3.65
C ASN A 86 -7.92 -2.90 -2.94
N CYS A 87 -8.15 -2.37 -1.75
CA CYS A 87 -9.33 -2.73 -0.95
C CYS A 87 -10.64 -2.03 -1.37
N SER A 88 -10.64 -1.16 -2.39
CA SER A 88 -11.83 -0.38 -2.78
C SER A 88 -13.04 -1.24 -3.15
N HIS A 89 -12.82 -2.47 -3.61
CA HIS A 89 -13.91 -3.41 -3.92
C HIS A 89 -14.52 -4.09 -2.69
N LEU A 90 -13.92 -3.94 -1.50
CA LEU A 90 -14.40 -4.49 -0.23
C LEU A 90 -15.27 -3.48 0.55
N GLY A 91 -15.50 -2.31 -0.02
CA GLY A 91 -16.28 -1.21 0.57
C GLY A 91 -15.41 -0.05 1.05
N GLU A 92 -16.03 0.88 1.78
CA GLU A 92 -15.36 2.10 2.22
C GLU A 92 -14.40 1.86 3.40
N PRO A 93 -13.34 2.67 3.53
CA PRO A 93 -12.38 2.58 4.63
C PRO A 93 -12.83 3.31 5.91
N VAL A 94 -13.97 4.01 5.87
CA VAL A 94 -14.49 4.85 6.97
C VAL A 94 -15.96 4.54 7.22
N GLU A 95 -16.34 4.50 8.49
CA GLU A 95 -17.71 4.27 8.96
C GLU A 95 -18.03 5.20 10.13
N TYR A 96 -19.32 5.54 10.31
CA TYR A 96 -19.79 6.42 11.38
C TYR A 96 -20.80 5.69 12.27
N GLY A 97 -20.63 5.77 13.58
CA GLY A 97 -21.51 5.15 14.57
C GLY A 97 -21.98 6.15 15.65
N PRO A 98 -23.16 5.96 16.27
CA PRO A 98 -23.61 6.82 17.36
C PRO A 98 -22.80 6.57 18.63
N CYS A 99 -22.58 7.62 19.42
CA CYS A 99 -21.97 7.53 20.74
C CYS A 99 -22.72 8.41 21.74
N THR A 100 -22.87 7.93 22.97
CA THR A 100 -23.55 8.66 24.05
C THR A 100 -22.54 8.99 25.15
N LYS A 101 -22.46 10.27 25.50
CA LYS A 101 -21.70 10.79 26.64
C LYS A 101 -22.65 11.18 27.77
N ASN A 102 -22.07 11.58 28.90
CA ASN A 102 -22.85 12.12 30.02
C ASN A 102 -23.74 13.28 29.58
N VAL A 103 -24.87 13.47 30.26
CA VAL A 103 -25.80 14.56 29.98
C VAL A 103 -25.07 15.91 30.02
N CYS A 104 -25.34 16.78 29.04
CA CYS A 104 -24.81 18.14 29.03
C CYS A 104 -25.44 18.95 30.18
N ILE A 105 -24.61 19.40 31.14
CA ILE A 105 -25.06 20.18 32.31
C ILE A 105 -25.00 21.70 32.03
N GLY A 106 -24.41 22.11 30.90
CA GLY A 106 -24.31 23.51 30.47
C GLY A 106 -25.48 23.95 29.58
N LYS A 107 -26.02 25.15 29.81
CA LYS A 107 -26.94 25.80 28.85
C LYS A 107 -26.15 26.14 27.58
N HIS A 108 -26.63 25.69 26.42
CA HIS A 108 -26.06 26.04 25.13
C HIS A 108 -26.23 27.56 24.89
N THR A 109 -25.21 28.36 25.16
CA THR A 109 -25.12 29.71 24.59
C THR A 109 -24.64 29.56 23.16
N ILE A 110 -25.57 29.64 22.21
CA ILE A 110 -25.21 29.79 20.80
C ILE A 110 -24.58 31.18 20.68
N SER A 111 -23.26 31.26 20.70
CA SER A 111 -22.54 32.42 20.19
C SER A 111 -22.69 32.39 18.67
N LEU A 112 -23.85 32.85 18.17
CA LEU A 112 -23.96 33.27 16.78
C LEU A 112 -22.85 34.29 16.57
N PRO A 113 -21.96 34.13 15.57
CA PRO A 113 -21.08 35.22 15.21
C PRO A 113 -22.00 36.40 14.88
N LEU A 114 -21.86 37.50 15.62
CA LEU A 114 -22.50 38.75 15.28
C LEU A 114 -21.98 39.13 13.91
N THR A 115 -22.73 38.80 12.85
CA THR A 115 -22.60 39.50 11.58
C THR A 115 -23.10 40.92 11.85
N PHE A 116 -22.19 41.82 12.16
CA PHE A 116 -22.39 43.23 11.90
C PHE A 116 -22.35 43.44 10.38
N GLU A 117 -23.19 44.38 9.95
CA GLU A 117 -23.62 44.77 8.59
C GLU A 117 -22.61 44.60 7.44
#